data_AF-A0A813M1K6-F1
#
_entry.id   AF-A0A813M1K6-F1
#
_cell.length_a   1.000
_cell.length_b   1.000
_cell.length_c   1.000
_cell.angle_alpha   90.00
_cell.angle_beta   90.00
_cell.angle_gamma   90.00
#
_symmetry.space_group_name_H-M   'P 1'
#
loop_
_entity.id
_entity.type
_entity.pdbx_description
1 polymer ?
#
loop_
_entity_poly.entity_id
_entity_poly.type
_entity_poly.pdbx_seq_one_letter_code
_entity_poly.pdbx_strand_id
1 'polypeptide(L)'
;MFASGTYWLSAPPMAAALATLDALEADSCKALLHMQEMGRKLIFGLEEMGQKHGLKLTMSGPPAMPLLTFDDEQPLHRPQGERWCTLMAEAGIWLHPHHNWYITASHSSEDIDRTLQAADRAFAVLASQEGRKSEGSNHLIGILPLQADQLLELQHVLAMAA
;
A
#
# COMPACT_ATOMS: atom_id res chain seq x y z
N MET A 1 23.57 4.33 -31.84
CA MET A 1 22.63 3.51 -31.04
C MET A 1 21.48 3.13 -31.95
N PHE A 2 21.16 1.84 -32.09
CA PHE A 2 19.97 1.37 -32.79
C PHE A 2 19.00 0.84 -31.73
N ALA A 3 17.74 1.27 -31.80
CA ALA A 3 16.70 0.94 -30.83
C ALA A 3 15.42 0.55 -31.60
N SER A 4 14.91 -0.67 -31.36
CA SER A 4 13.68 -1.19 -31.94
C SER A 4 13.01 -2.13 -30.94
N GLY A 5 11.69 -2.27 -31.02
CA GLY A 5 10.92 -3.19 -30.21
C GLY A 5 9.60 -3.56 -30.87
N THR A 6 9.25 -4.84 -30.83
CA THR A 6 8.09 -5.44 -31.53
C THR A 6 6.78 -4.67 -31.32
N TYR A 7 6.58 -4.10 -30.13
CA TYR A 7 5.33 -3.46 -29.75
C TYR A 7 5.38 -1.94 -29.64
N TRP A 8 6.52 -1.29 -29.90
CA TRP A 8 6.67 0.17 -29.71
C TRP A 8 5.77 1.01 -30.60
N LEU A 9 5.35 0.45 -31.74
CA LEU A 9 4.48 1.10 -32.72
C LEU A 9 3.06 0.49 -32.76
N SER A 10 2.66 -0.21 -31.70
CA SER A 10 1.32 -0.83 -31.63
C SER A 10 0.24 0.25 -31.54
N ALA A 11 -0.74 0.21 -32.45
CA ALA A 11 -1.82 1.20 -32.48
C ALA A 11 -2.75 1.18 -31.22
N PRO A 12 -3.14 0.01 -30.65
CA PRO A 12 -4.05 0.01 -29.50
C PRO A 12 -3.56 0.78 -28.25
N PRO A 13 -2.32 0.60 -27.74
CA PRO A 13 -1.86 1.39 -26.60
C PRO A 13 -1.69 2.88 -26.92
N MET A 14 -1.37 3.24 -28.17
CA MET A 14 -1.31 4.65 -28.59
C MET A 14 -2.70 5.30 -28.54
N ALA A 15 -3.73 4.62 -29.06
CA ALA A 15 -5.10 5.11 -28.99
C ALA A 15 -5.59 5.24 -27.53
N ALA A 16 -5.29 4.25 -26.68
CA ALA A 16 -5.62 4.30 -25.26
C ALA A 16 -4.90 5.43 -24.52
N ALA A 17 -3.63 5.69 -24.86
CA ALA A 17 -2.86 6.79 -24.27
C ALA A 17 -3.46 8.16 -24.62
N LEU A 18 -3.82 8.38 -25.89
CA LEU A 18 -4.50 9.62 -26.30
C LEU A 18 -5.83 9.81 -25.58
N ALA A 19 -6.68 8.77 -25.54
CA ALA A 19 -7.94 8.83 -24.82
C ALA A 19 -7.76 9.10 -23.31
N THR A 20 -6.68 8.57 -22.71
CA THR A 20 -6.33 8.83 -21.30
C THR A 20 -5.93 10.28 -21.09
N LEU A 21 -5.10 10.85 -21.99
CA LEU A 21 -4.71 12.26 -21.92
C LEU A 21 -5.94 13.18 -22.07
N ASP A 22 -6.80 12.92 -23.05
CA ASP A 22 -8.04 13.66 -23.26
C ASP A 22 -8.91 13.65 -22.00
N ALA A 23 -9.06 12.48 -21.36
CA ALA A 23 -9.84 12.34 -20.13
C ALA A 23 -9.21 13.06 -18.92
N LEU A 24 -7.88 13.12 -18.84
CA LEU A 24 -7.16 13.80 -17.76
C LEU A 24 -7.16 15.33 -17.93
N GLU A 25 -7.16 15.83 -19.17
CA GLU A 25 -7.18 17.27 -19.48
C GLU A 25 -8.60 17.87 -19.45
N ALA A 26 -9.63 17.04 -19.61
CA ALA A 26 -11.03 17.45 -19.54
C ALA A 26 -11.38 18.22 -18.26
N ASP A 27 -12.38 19.11 -18.37
CA ASP A 27 -12.91 19.92 -17.27
C ASP A 27 -11.82 20.67 -16.47
N SER A 28 -10.82 21.21 -17.17
CA SER A 28 -9.67 21.90 -16.55
C SER A 28 -8.92 21.02 -15.55
N CYS A 29 -8.61 19.78 -15.95
CA CYS A 29 -7.89 18.80 -15.15
C CYS A 29 -8.57 18.40 -13.84
N LYS A 30 -9.91 18.39 -13.80
CA LYS A 30 -10.70 18.05 -12.61
C LYS A 30 -10.32 16.70 -12.00
N ALA A 31 -10.02 15.70 -12.84
CA ALA A 31 -9.58 14.38 -12.40
C ALA A 31 -8.30 14.43 -11.57
N LEU A 32 -7.31 15.23 -11.98
CA LEU A 32 -6.05 15.40 -11.26
C LEU A 32 -6.25 16.11 -9.92
N LEU A 33 -7.10 17.15 -9.89
CA LEU A 33 -7.44 17.86 -8.65
C LEU A 33 -8.12 16.93 -7.64
N HIS A 34 -9.06 16.11 -8.12
CA HIS A 34 -9.77 15.11 -7.31
C HIS A 34 -8.80 14.08 -6.72
N MET A 35 -7.86 13.56 -7.50
CA MET A 35 -6.81 12.65 -7.00
C MET A 35 -5.98 13.29 -5.88
N GLN A 36 -5.62 14.57 -6.01
CA GLN A 36 -4.87 15.29 -4.98
C GLN A 36 -5.69 15.50 -3.71
N GLU A 37 -6.98 15.79 -3.84
CA GLU A 37 -7.90 15.94 -2.71
C GLU A 37 -8.08 14.63 -1.94
N MET A 38 -8.37 13.54 -2.63
CA MET A 38 -8.55 12.22 -2.02
C MET A 38 -7.26 11.73 -1.37
N GLY A 39 -6.12 11.96 -2.02
CA GLY A 39 -4.81 11.67 -1.46
C GLY A 39 -4.51 12.44 -0.18
N ARG A 40 -4.81 13.74 -0.14
CA ARG A 40 -4.66 14.57 1.07
C ARG A 40 -5.56 14.08 2.20
N LYS A 41 -6.82 13.77 1.88
CA LYS A 41 -7.77 13.22 2.86
C LYS A 41 -7.24 11.91 3.47
N LEU A 42 -6.71 11.01 2.64
CA LEU A 42 -6.12 9.76 3.11
C LEU A 42 -4.89 10.01 3.99
N ILE A 43 -3.93 10.84 3.54
CA ILE A 43 -2.71 11.14 4.30
C ILE A 43 -3.05 11.72 5.67
N PHE A 44 -3.82 12.80 5.72
CA PHE A 44 -4.12 13.48 6.98
C PHE A 44 -4.94 12.59 7.92
N GLY A 45 -5.88 11.80 7.39
CA GLY A 45 -6.64 10.86 8.21
C GLY A 45 -5.77 9.74 8.80
N LEU A 46 -4.81 9.20 8.04
CA LEU A 46 -3.88 8.19 8.54
C LEU A 46 -2.92 8.75 9.60
N GLU A 47 -2.40 9.97 9.39
CA GLU A 47 -1.56 10.65 10.38
C GLU A 47 -2.32 10.91 11.69
N GLU A 48 -3.56 11.40 11.62
CA GLU A 48 -4.42 11.62 12.78
C GLU A 48 -4.68 10.32 13.55
N MET A 49 -4.99 9.23 12.84
CA MET A 49 -5.23 7.93 13.46
C MET A 49 -3.95 7.33 14.06
N GLY A 50 -2.80 7.46 13.40
CA GLY A 50 -1.51 7.06 13.95
C GLY A 50 -1.23 7.75 15.28
N GLN A 51 -1.41 9.08 15.32
CA GLN A 51 -1.25 9.88 16.53
C GLN A 51 -2.24 9.48 17.63
N LYS A 52 -3.51 9.26 17.29
CA LYS A 52 -4.56 8.81 18.22
C LYS A 52 -4.19 7.51 18.95
N HIS A 53 -3.52 6.58 18.26
CA HIS A 53 -3.10 5.30 18.84
C HIS A 53 -1.67 5.31 19.40
N GLY A 54 -0.98 6.46 19.39
CA GLY A 54 0.38 6.59 19.91
C GLY A 54 1.47 5.96 19.04
N LEU A 55 1.16 5.65 17.77
CA LEU A 55 2.09 5.06 16.83
C LEU A 55 2.90 6.16 16.12
N LYS A 56 4.22 5.98 16.06
CA LYS A 56 5.11 6.87 15.33
C LYS A 56 5.18 6.43 13.88
N LEU A 57 4.50 7.15 13.00
CA LEU A 57 4.48 6.90 11.57
C LEU A 57 4.65 8.18 10.78
N THR A 58 5.14 8.02 9.57
CA THR A 58 5.36 9.09 8.61
C THR A 58 4.63 8.76 7.32
N MET A 59 3.82 9.71 6.83
CA MET A 59 3.32 9.71 5.46
C MET A 59 4.25 10.54 4.58
N SER A 60 4.86 9.91 3.58
CA SER A 60 5.79 10.55 2.65
C SER A 60 5.28 10.48 1.21
N GLY A 61 5.89 11.29 0.32
CA GLY A 61 5.52 11.37 -1.10
C GLY A 61 4.39 12.37 -1.39
N PRO A 62 4.05 12.57 -2.67
CA PRO A 62 2.95 13.44 -3.05
C PRO A 62 1.59 12.80 -2.73
N PRO A 63 0.49 13.58 -2.60
CA PRO A 63 -0.84 13.05 -2.28
C PRO A 63 -1.33 11.94 -3.22
N ALA A 64 -0.97 11.99 -4.49
CA ALA A 64 -1.34 10.94 -5.46
C ALA A 64 -0.51 9.65 -5.31
N MET A 65 0.64 9.70 -4.65
CA MET A 65 1.54 8.56 -4.46
C MET A 65 2.07 8.47 -3.00
N PRO A 66 1.18 8.30 -2.01
CA PRO A 66 1.59 8.29 -0.61
C PRO A 66 2.33 7.00 -0.25
N LEU A 67 3.23 7.07 0.73
CA LEU A 67 3.84 5.92 1.38
C LEU A 67 3.77 6.09 2.90
N LEU A 68 3.23 5.09 3.58
CA LEU A 68 3.26 4.97 5.04
C LEU A 68 4.50 4.20 5.49
N THR A 69 5.23 4.73 6.46
CA THR A 69 6.31 4.05 7.17
C THR A 69 6.16 4.22 8.66
N PHE A 70 6.47 3.21 9.46
CA PHE A 70 6.64 3.38 10.90
C PHE A 70 8.08 3.81 11.20
N ASP A 71 8.25 4.77 12.11
CA ASP A 71 9.53 5.48 12.29
C ASP A 71 10.60 4.63 12.98
N ASP A 72 10.20 3.56 13.67
CA ASP A 72 11.09 2.62 14.36
C ASP A 72 11.57 1.46 13.46
N GLU A 73 11.13 1.43 12.21
CA GLU A 73 11.46 0.37 11.25
C GLU A 73 12.66 0.72 10.35
N GLN A 74 13.32 -0.32 9.85
CA GLN A 74 14.38 -0.16 8.85
C GLN A 74 13.79 -0.25 7.43
N PRO A 75 14.38 0.44 6.42
CA PRO A 75 13.82 0.48 5.08
C PRO A 75 13.53 -0.88 4.45
N LEU A 76 14.37 -1.88 4.70
CA LEU A 76 14.26 -3.25 4.15
C LEU A 76 13.61 -4.26 5.13
N HIS A 77 13.25 -3.82 6.33
CA HIS A 77 12.65 -4.69 7.35
C HIS A 77 11.54 -3.93 8.06
N ARG A 78 10.29 -4.17 7.61
CA ARG A 78 9.08 -3.43 8.03
C ARG A 78 8.01 -4.34 8.62
N PRO A 79 8.27 -5.04 9.74
CA PRO A 79 7.34 -6.02 10.31
C PRO A 79 6.02 -5.39 10.82
N GLN A 80 6.03 -4.16 11.34
CA GLN A 80 4.84 -3.39 11.69
C GLN A 80 4.05 -3.02 10.43
N GLY A 81 4.74 -2.48 9.41
CA GLY A 81 4.16 -2.15 8.11
C GLY A 81 3.48 -3.34 7.44
N GLU A 82 4.15 -4.49 7.39
CA GLU A 82 3.63 -5.74 6.86
C GLU A 82 2.42 -6.24 7.64
N ARG A 83 2.48 -6.20 8.98
CA ARG A 83 1.37 -6.62 9.83
C ARG A 83 0.16 -5.72 9.67
N TRP A 84 0.37 -4.40 9.64
CA TRP A 84 -0.69 -3.43 9.43
C TRP A 84 -1.34 -3.60 8.06
N CYS A 85 -0.55 -3.75 6.99
CA CYS A 85 -1.08 -4.02 5.66
C CYS A 85 -1.85 -5.36 5.59
N THR A 86 -1.44 -6.37 6.35
CA THR A 86 -2.19 -7.63 6.47
C THR A 86 -3.58 -7.39 7.09
N LEU A 87 -3.66 -6.63 8.17
CA LEU A 87 -4.94 -6.27 8.81
C LEU A 87 -5.83 -5.45 7.88
N MET A 88 -5.23 -4.55 7.09
CA MET A 88 -5.95 -3.78 6.07
C MET A 88 -6.50 -4.68 4.96
N ALA A 89 -5.72 -5.66 4.50
CA ALA A 89 -6.13 -6.61 3.47
C ALA A 89 -7.27 -7.52 3.98
N GLU A 90 -7.24 -7.96 5.24
CA GLU A 90 -8.35 -8.67 5.89
C GLU A 90 -9.64 -7.84 5.94
N ALA A 91 -9.52 -6.51 5.99
CA ALA A 91 -10.64 -5.57 5.90
C ALA A 91 -11.03 -5.21 4.44
N GLY A 92 -10.45 -5.87 3.44
CA GLY A 92 -10.73 -5.64 2.02
C GLY A 92 -10.00 -4.45 1.40
N ILE A 93 -8.99 -3.91 2.08
CA ILE A 93 -8.20 -2.76 1.59
C ILE A 93 -6.79 -3.22 1.26
N TRP A 94 -6.43 -3.18 -0.02
CA TRP A 94 -5.14 -3.62 -0.49
C TRP A 94 -4.13 -2.47 -0.46
N LEU A 95 -3.03 -2.64 0.30
CA LEU A 95 -1.93 -1.68 0.42
C LEU A 95 -0.60 -2.45 0.46
N HIS A 96 0.47 -1.82 -0.02
CA HIS A 96 1.80 -2.43 -0.04
C HIS A 96 2.68 -1.88 1.09
N PRO A 97 3.35 -2.71 1.90
CA PRO A 97 4.17 -2.24 3.04
C PRO A 97 5.50 -1.60 2.63
N HIS A 98 6.02 -1.92 1.43
CA HIS A 98 7.35 -1.51 0.98
C HIS A 98 7.38 -0.49 -0.17
N HIS A 99 6.22 -0.15 -0.74
CA HIS A 99 6.14 0.72 -1.92
C HIS A 99 5.03 1.74 -1.76
N ASN A 100 5.23 2.89 -2.41
CA ASN A 100 4.21 3.92 -2.48
C ASN A 100 2.94 3.36 -3.11
N TRP A 101 1.81 3.91 -2.67
CA TRP A 101 0.49 3.60 -3.19
C TRP A 101 0.14 4.56 -4.32
N TYR A 102 -1.03 4.39 -4.91
CA TYR A 102 -1.50 5.23 -6.00
C TYR A 102 -2.98 5.54 -5.81
N ILE A 103 -3.30 6.83 -5.72
CA ILE A 103 -4.68 7.31 -5.77
C ILE A 103 -5.07 7.46 -7.23
N THR A 104 -6.29 7.07 -7.56
CA THR A 104 -6.87 7.23 -8.90
C THR A 104 -8.06 8.17 -8.86
N ALA A 105 -8.43 8.72 -10.02
CA ALA A 105 -9.59 9.59 -10.13
C ALA A 105 -10.93 8.89 -9.83
N SER A 106 -10.96 7.55 -9.75
CA SER A 106 -12.14 6.77 -9.41
C SER A 106 -12.40 6.66 -7.91
N HIS A 107 -11.43 6.98 -7.06
CA HIS A 107 -11.62 6.92 -5.60
C HIS A 107 -12.62 8.00 -5.18
N SER A 108 -13.71 7.60 -4.55
CA SER A 108 -14.65 8.52 -3.94
C SER A 108 -14.24 8.89 -2.52
N SER A 109 -14.85 9.95 -1.98
CA SER A 109 -14.66 10.35 -0.58
C SER A 109 -15.07 9.24 0.39
N GLU A 110 -16.08 8.46 0.03
CA GLU A 110 -16.57 7.29 0.79
C GLU A 110 -15.58 6.13 0.78
N ASP A 111 -14.87 5.90 -0.34
CA ASP A 111 -13.79 4.91 -0.40
C ASP A 111 -12.67 5.25 0.59
N ILE A 112 -12.31 6.53 0.65
CA ILE A 112 -11.31 7.02 1.61
C ILE A 112 -11.81 6.89 3.04
N ASP A 113 -13.07 7.23 3.33
CA ASP A 113 -13.64 7.09 4.68
C ASP A 113 -13.69 5.63 5.14
N ARG A 114 -14.10 4.71 4.27
CA ARG A 114 -14.06 3.27 4.56
C ARG A 114 -12.64 2.79 4.83
N THR A 115 -11.68 3.30 4.07
CA THR A 115 -10.25 3.01 4.26
C THR A 115 -9.77 3.48 5.64
N LEU A 116 -10.08 4.72 6.01
CA LEU A 116 -9.71 5.29 7.29
C LEU A 116 -10.36 4.53 8.46
N GLN A 117 -11.64 4.17 8.37
CA GLN A 117 -12.30 3.37 9.40
C GLN A 117 -11.63 2.02 9.65
N ALA A 118 -11.16 1.36 8.59
CA ALA A 118 -10.40 0.12 8.73
C ALA A 118 -9.00 0.38 9.32
N ALA A 119 -8.33 1.45 8.88
CA ALA A 119 -7.04 1.88 9.41
C ALA A 119 -7.09 2.12 10.92
N ASP A 120 -8.12 2.80 11.43
CA ASP A 120 -8.30 3.04 12.87
C ASP A 120 -8.33 1.74 13.67
N ARG A 121 -9.06 0.72 13.17
CA ARG A 121 -9.12 -0.60 13.80
C ARG A 121 -7.79 -1.33 13.72
N ALA A 122 -7.12 -1.27 12.56
CA ALA A 122 -5.82 -1.91 12.36
C ALA A 122 -4.74 -1.30 13.27
N PHE A 123 -4.72 0.04 13.41
CA PHE A 123 -3.82 0.74 14.33
C PHE A 123 -4.11 0.40 15.78
N ALA A 124 -5.38 0.32 16.21
CA ALA A 124 -5.74 -0.10 17.55
C ALA A 124 -5.21 -1.50 17.89
N VAL A 125 -5.33 -2.45 16.94
CA VAL A 125 -4.79 -3.80 17.10
C VAL A 125 -3.27 -3.78 17.22
N LEU A 126 -2.58 -3.01 16.36
CA LEU A 126 -1.12 -2.90 16.37
C LEU A 126 -0.60 -2.31 17.69
N ALA A 127 -1.17 -1.20 18.14
CA ALA A 127 -0.80 -0.54 19.39
C ALA A 127 -1.01 -1.45 20.62
N SER A 128 -2.07 -2.27 20.62
CA SER A 128 -2.33 -3.23 21.71
C SER A 128 -1.27 -4.34 21.84
N GLN A 129 -0.51 -4.58 20.76
CA GLN A 129 0.53 -5.62 20.71
C GLN A 129 1.91 -5.06 21.08
N GLU A 130 2.19 -3.78 20.79
CA GLU A 130 3.41 -3.11 21.25
C GLU A 130 3.48 -3.07 22.78
N GLY A 131 2.39 -2.72 23.46
CA GLY A 131 2.32 -2.72 24.93
C GLY A 131 2.58 -4.10 25.57
N ARG A 132 2.33 -5.20 24.84
CA ARG A 132 2.62 -6.56 25.32
C ARG A 132 4.10 -6.94 25.18
N LYS A 133 4.82 -6.36 24.23
CA LYS A 133 6.27 -6.60 24.07
C LYS A 133 7.09 -5.95 25.18
N SER A 134 6.61 -4.87 25.80
CA SER A 134 7.31 -4.21 26.91
C SER A 134 7.15 -4.90 28.28
N GLU A 135 6.12 -5.73 28.47
CA GLU A 135 5.82 -6.35 29.77
C GLU A 135 6.17 -7.84 29.88
N GLY A 136 6.59 -8.50 28.80
CA GLY A 136 6.93 -9.93 28.87
C GLY A 136 7.65 -10.48 27.66
N SER A 137 8.75 -11.16 27.96
CA SER A 137 9.37 -12.21 27.15
C SER A 137 10.36 -11.80 26.06
N ASN A 138 11.62 -12.04 26.45
CA ASN A 138 12.67 -12.67 25.66
C ASN A 138 12.16 -14.00 25.04
N HIS A 139 11.23 -13.94 24.09
CA HIS A 139 10.87 -15.06 23.23
C HIS A 139 11.01 -14.62 21.78
N LEU A 140 11.98 -15.25 21.12
CA LEU A 140 12.11 -15.33 19.67
C LEU A 140 10.72 -15.44 19.04
N ILE A 141 10.29 -14.40 18.34
CA ILE A 141 9.22 -14.54 17.35
C ILE A 141 9.84 -15.35 16.22
N GLY A 142 9.72 -16.67 16.35
CA GLY A 142 10.00 -17.59 15.28
C GLY A 142 9.10 -17.21 14.11
N ILE A 143 9.72 -16.83 12.99
CA ILE A 143 9.17 -17.17 11.69
C ILE A 143 8.84 -18.65 11.79
N LEU A 144 7.56 -19.02 11.77
CA LEU A 144 7.16 -20.42 11.64
C LEU A 144 7.91 -20.96 10.41
N PRO A 145 8.86 -21.91 10.57
CA PRO A 145 9.50 -22.48 9.39
C PRO A 145 8.39 -23.20 8.62
N LEU A 146 8.22 -22.82 7.35
CA LEU A 146 7.45 -23.62 6.40
C LEU A 146 7.95 -25.07 6.55
N GLN A 147 7.03 -25.98 6.85
CA GLN A 147 7.34 -27.40 6.95
C GLN A 147 7.91 -27.87 5.60
N ALA A 148 8.83 -28.84 5.63
CA ALA A 148 9.60 -29.26 4.46
C ALA A 148 8.74 -29.78 3.29
N ASP A 149 7.50 -30.15 3.57
CA ASP A 149 6.47 -30.53 2.59
C ASP A 149 5.94 -29.33 1.78
N GLN A 150 5.86 -28.14 2.37
CA GLN A 150 5.39 -26.92 1.69
C GLN A 150 6.43 -26.31 0.73
N LEU A 151 7.72 -26.64 0.91
CA LEU A 151 8.80 -26.24 -0.01
C LEU A 151 8.79 -27.04 -1.32
N LEU A 152 8.29 -28.28 -1.31
CA LEU A 152 8.21 -29.13 -2.50
C LEU A 152 7.11 -28.67 -3.46
N GLU A 153 5.97 -28.22 -2.91
CA GLU A 153 4.85 -27.65 -3.68
C GLU A 153 5.26 -26.36 -4.42
N LEU A 154 6.04 -25.49 -3.79
CA LEU A 154 6.56 -24.26 -4.42
C LEU A 154 7.56 -24.55 -5.54
N GLN A 155 8.35 -25.62 -5.45
CA GLN A 155 9.28 -26.02 -6.52
C GLN A 155 8.56 -26.56 -7.75
N HIS A 156 7.45 -27.27 -7.59
CA HIS A 156 6.63 -27.72 -8.73
C HIS A 156 5.90 -26.58 -9.43
N VAL A 157 5.39 -25.61 -8.68
CA VAL A 157 4.71 -24.43 -9.27
C VAL A 157 5.70 -23.56 -10.05
N LEU A 158 6.95 -23.43 -9.59
CA LEU A 158 8.00 -22.68 -10.31
C LEU A 158 8.55 -23.43 -11.54
N ALA A 159 8.55 -24.77 -11.55
CA ALA A 159 9.01 -25.56 -12.70
C ALA A 159 7.99 -25.59 -13.86
N MET A 160 6.70 -25.32 -13.61
CA MET A 160 5.66 -25.27 -14.63
C MET A 160 5.51 -23.91 -15.33
N ALA A 161 6.24 -22.89 -14.88
CA ALA A 161 6.19 -21.52 -15.41
C ALA A 161 7.43 -21.13 -16.23
N ALA A 162 8.26 -22.09 -16.64
CA ALA A 162 9.43 -21.88 -17.50
C ALA A 162 9.22 -22.45 -18.92
#